data_AF-A0A9D8AMM1-F1
#
_entry.id   AF-A0A9D8AMM1-F1
#
_cell.length_a   1.000
_cell.length_b   1.000
_cell.length_c   1.000
_cell.angle_alpha   90.00
_cell.angle_beta   90.00
_cell.angle_gamma   90.00
#
_symmetry.space_group_name_H-M   'P 1'
#
loop_
_entity.id
_entity.type
_entity.pdbx_description
1 polymer ?
#
loop_
_entity_poly.entity_id
_entity_poly.type
_entity_poly.pdbx_seq_one_letter_code
_entity_poly.pdbx_strand_id
1 'polypeptide(L)'
;MKQYRAHLLVCAGTGCVSNGSFKIKETLEKELIKQGLADEIHVDTTGCNGFCERGPIVVVQPEGIFYQRIKEQDIPHLIEEHFLKGKPVKELMYIPPDEEKVIPTMNEIEFFKHQRLVVLKNRGRIDPEVIDEYIAFGGYEALAKALTEITPENIIKEIKDSGLRGRGGGGFPTGLKWELCHNQKKNPKYIICNADEGDPGAFMDRSILESDPHAILEGMIIGAYAIGANEGYIYVRDEYPLAVKRIYLAISQAEEYGLLGEDILGSGFNFVIKVIRGAGAFVCGEETALIASVEGRVGEPRQRPPFPIQKGLWRKPTNINNVETWANVPNIVNRGAEWFASLGTENSKGTKIFSLVGKINNTGLVEVPMGIPLGDIIFNIGGGIPDNKKFKAVQTGGPSGGCLPIELLNLPVDYQRLAEAGSIMGSGGMVVMDEDTCMVDVAKYFLTFLLGESCGKCFTCRKGIQRMLEIVTDITEGRGSMKKLELLEELAQVVKDTTQCGLGQTAANPVLSTLRYFRHEYIEHIEDKKCNAGVCRQLFISPCQNTCPANTNAPAYIAYISAGRFEDAMLEILNTNPFPSVCGRVCDHPCQLKCRRNQIDDSVAIRSLKRFVGDYFAQNGKFPKMDVPDKKLQYK
;
A
#
# COMPACT_ATOMS: atom_id res chain seq x y z
N MET A 1 -29.57 26.71 -13.10
CA MET A 1 -29.02 25.34 -13.25
C MET A 1 -30.14 24.43 -13.69
N LYS A 2 -29.88 23.53 -14.65
CA LYS A 2 -30.84 22.49 -15.06
C LYS A 2 -30.97 21.50 -13.90
N GLN A 3 -32.18 21.21 -13.46
CA GLN A 3 -32.41 20.33 -12.32
C GLN A 3 -32.57 18.89 -12.82
N TYR A 4 -31.63 18.03 -12.45
CA TYR A 4 -31.68 16.61 -12.77
C TYR A 4 -32.42 15.85 -11.67
N ARG A 5 -33.15 14.81 -12.06
CA ARG A 5 -33.85 13.89 -11.16
C ARG A 5 -32.87 12.99 -10.40
N ALA A 6 -31.79 12.58 -11.04
CA ALA A 6 -30.77 11.72 -10.46
C ALA A 6 -29.37 12.02 -11.04
N HIS A 7 -28.35 11.70 -10.25
CA HIS A 7 -26.95 11.80 -10.63
C HIS A 7 -26.27 10.44 -10.52
N LEU A 8 -25.56 10.03 -11.57
CA LEU A 8 -24.73 8.83 -11.63
C LEU A 8 -23.27 9.24 -11.39
N LEU A 9 -22.81 9.06 -10.15
CA LEU A 9 -21.45 9.39 -9.73
C LEU A 9 -20.50 8.26 -10.11
N VAL A 10 -19.70 8.44 -11.16
CA VAL A 10 -18.75 7.44 -11.68
C VAL A 10 -17.35 7.71 -11.11
N CYS A 11 -16.80 6.72 -10.39
CA CYS A 11 -15.47 6.85 -9.80
C CYS A 11 -14.38 6.95 -10.88
N ALA A 12 -13.66 8.08 -10.89
CA ALA A 12 -12.59 8.41 -11.84
C ALA A 12 -11.21 8.54 -11.15
N GLY A 13 -10.98 7.78 -10.07
CA GLY A 13 -9.64 7.53 -9.54
C GLY A 13 -8.89 6.47 -10.36
N THR A 14 -7.56 6.52 -10.35
CA THR A 14 -6.71 5.66 -11.20
C THR A 14 -7.09 4.18 -11.19
N GLY A 15 -7.42 3.59 -10.04
CA GLY A 15 -7.83 2.17 -9.96
C GLY A 15 -9.11 1.83 -10.74
N CYS A 16 -10.10 2.73 -10.76
CA CYS A 16 -11.31 2.55 -11.57
C CYS A 16 -11.06 2.89 -13.05
N VAL A 17 -10.22 3.89 -13.32
CA VAL A 17 -9.82 4.27 -14.68
C VAL A 17 -9.10 3.11 -15.37
N SER A 18 -8.18 2.43 -14.68
CA SER A 18 -7.52 1.22 -15.17
C SER A 18 -8.49 0.07 -15.47
N ASN A 19 -9.64 0.03 -14.79
CA ASN A 19 -10.73 -0.91 -15.03
C ASN A 19 -11.79 -0.37 -16.03
N GLY A 20 -11.52 0.73 -16.72
CA GLY A 20 -12.37 1.24 -17.80
C GLY A 20 -13.47 2.21 -17.39
N SER A 21 -13.38 2.87 -16.22
CA SER A 21 -14.46 3.75 -15.74
C SER A 21 -14.81 4.91 -16.67
N PHE A 22 -13.85 5.48 -17.42
CA PHE A 22 -14.16 6.51 -18.43
C PHE A 22 -15.00 5.96 -19.58
N LYS A 23 -14.75 4.71 -20.02
CA LYS A 23 -15.59 4.06 -21.04
C LYS A 23 -16.99 3.77 -20.52
N ILE A 24 -17.10 3.41 -19.25
CA ILE A 24 -18.39 3.22 -18.58
C ILE A 24 -19.18 4.53 -18.56
N LYS A 25 -18.54 5.66 -18.22
CA LYS A 25 -19.18 6.98 -18.30
C LYS A 25 -19.70 7.29 -19.69
N GLU A 26 -18.86 7.16 -20.72
CA GLU A 26 -19.27 7.40 -22.10
C GLU A 26 -20.44 6.49 -22.54
N THR A 27 -20.45 5.24 -22.07
CA THR A 27 -21.50 4.27 -22.42
C THR A 27 -22.80 4.58 -21.67
N LEU A 28 -22.73 5.00 -20.40
CA LEU A 28 -23.88 5.50 -19.65
C LEU A 28 -24.51 6.71 -20.33
N GLU A 29 -23.71 7.70 -20.72
CA GLU A 29 -24.18 8.90 -21.42
C GLU A 29 -24.87 8.55 -22.75
N LYS A 30 -24.29 7.65 -23.55
CA LYS A 30 -24.89 7.18 -24.82
C LYS A 30 -26.21 6.46 -24.61
N GLU A 31 -26.31 5.57 -23.62
CA GLU A 31 -27.54 4.84 -23.35
C GLU A 31 -28.63 5.76 -22.79
N LEU A 32 -28.28 6.74 -21.94
CA LEU A 32 -29.22 7.76 -21.46
C LEU A 32 -29.81 8.59 -22.61
N ILE A 33 -29.00 8.96 -23.61
CA ILE A 33 -29.49 9.65 -24.82
C ILE A 33 -30.46 8.76 -25.60
N LYS A 34 -30.08 7.49 -25.82
CA LYS A 34 -30.89 6.52 -26.57
C LYS A 34 -32.25 6.24 -25.94
N GLN A 35 -32.32 6.23 -24.61
CA GLN A 35 -33.54 6.00 -23.84
C GLN A 35 -34.33 7.30 -23.54
N GLY A 36 -33.85 8.46 -24.02
CA GLY A 36 -34.51 9.75 -23.82
C GLY A 36 -34.43 10.32 -22.39
N LEU A 37 -33.46 9.86 -21.59
CA LEU A 37 -33.29 10.23 -20.17
C LEU A 37 -32.19 11.26 -19.93
N ALA A 38 -31.47 11.71 -20.97
CA ALA A 38 -30.33 12.62 -20.85
C ALA A 38 -30.68 14.01 -20.26
N ASP A 39 -31.95 14.41 -20.31
CA ASP A 39 -32.43 15.65 -19.71
C ASP A 39 -32.83 15.49 -18.24
N GLU A 40 -33.00 14.26 -17.76
CA GLU A 40 -33.42 13.92 -16.39
C GLU A 40 -32.27 13.38 -15.53
N ILE A 41 -31.27 12.74 -16.14
CA ILE A 41 -30.19 12.06 -15.42
C ILE A 41 -28.85 12.57 -15.90
N HIS A 42 -28.00 12.97 -14.96
CA HIS A 42 -26.64 13.40 -15.24
C HIS A 42 -25.61 12.35 -14.82
N VAL A 43 -24.48 12.28 -15.53
CA VAL A 43 -23.37 11.36 -15.23
C VAL A 43 -22.16 12.20 -14.86
N ASP A 44 -21.82 12.18 -13.58
CA ASP A 44 -20.70 12.94 -13.02
C ASP A 44 -19.46 12.06 -12.90
N THR A 45 -18.29 12.67 -13.06
CA THR A 45 -17.03 12.05 -12.66
C THR A 45 -16.72 12.43 -11.23
N THR A 46 -16.39 11.46 -10.38
CA THR A 46 -15.94 11.76 -9.02
C THR A 46 -14.50 11.37 -8.81
N GLY A 47 -13.90 11.90 -7.73
CA GLY A 47 -12.66 11.37 -7.18
C GLY A 47 -12.73 9.89 -6.82
N CYS A 48 -11.60 9.33 -6.38
CA CYS A 48 -11.47 7.96 -5.91
C CYS A 48 -12.47 7.68 -4.79
N ASN A 49 -13.20 6.58 -4.87
CA ASN A 49 -14.13 6.14 -3.82
C ASN A 49 -13.41 5.39 -2.67
N GLY A 50 -12.23 4.81 -2.95
CA GLY A 50 -11.39 4.11 -1.97
C GLY A 50 -11.52 2.58 -1.97
N PHE A 51 -12.64 2.01 -2.41
CA PHE A 51 -12.83 0.54 -2.43
C PHE A 51 -12.40 -0.07 -3.78
N CYS A 52 -11.09 -0.09 -4.04
CA CYS A 52 -10.51 -0.48 -5.33
C CYS A 52 -10.91 -1.89 -5.80
N GLU A 53 -11.04 -2.85 -4.89
CA GLU A 53 -11.42 -4.25 -5.20
C GLU A 53 -12.78 -4.39 -5.90
N ARG A 54 -13.67 -3.43 -5.69
CA ARG A 54 -15.04 -3.41 -6.21
C ARG A 54 -15.21 -2.43 -7.38
N GLY A 55 -14.12 -1.83 -7.86
CA GLY A 55 -14.10 -0.99 -9.06
C GLY A 55 -14.44 -1.76 -10.33
N PRO A 56 -14.99 -1.10 -11.38
CA PRO A 56 -15.49 0.28 -11.41
C PRO A 56 -16.76 0.48 -10.57
N ILE A 57 -16.86 1.62 -9.88
CA ILE A 57 -17.95 1.97 -8.96
C ILE A 57 -18.82 3.08 -9.56
N VAL A 58 -20.14 2.93 -9.41
CA VAL A 58 -21.13 3.97 -9.72
C VAL A 58 -22.08 4.14 -8.53
N VAL A 59 -22.28 5.37 -8.08
CA VAL A 59 -23.22 5.69 -6.99
C VAL A 59 -24.36 6.54 -7.53
N VAL A 60 -25.60 6.14 -7.29
CA VAL A 60 -26.78 6.90 -7.71
C VAL A 60 -27.23 7.83 -6.59
N GLN A 61 -27.28 9.14 -6.86
CA GLN A 61 -27.84 10.15 -5.96
C GLN A 61 -29.22 10.62 -6.48
N PRO A 62 -30.17 10.95 -5.59
CA PRO A 62 -30.05 11.06 -4.13
C PRO A 62 -30.25 9.74 -3.35
N GLU A 63 -30.56 8.63 -4.02
CA GLU A 63 -30.87 7.34 -3.37
C GLU A 63 -29.71 6.74 -2.57
N GLY A 64 -28.47 7.09 -2.92
CA GLY A 64 -27.26 6.58 -2.29
C GLY A 64 -26.92 5.13 -2.66
N ILE A 65 -27.49 4.61 -3.75
CA ILE A 65 -27.32 3.22 -4.17
C ILE A 65 -25.92 3.02 -4.74
N PHE A 66 -25.22 2.01 -4.21
CA PHE A 66 -23.86 1.65 -4.57
C PHE A 66 -23.85 0.45 -5.53
N TYR A 67 -23.37 0.68 -6.75
CA TYR A 67 -23.13 -0.35 -7.75
C TYR A 67 -21.62 -0.61 -7.92
N GLN A 68 -21.25 -1.88 -8.03
CA GLN A 68 -19.86 -2.34 -8.09
C GLN A 68 -19.57 -3.17 -9.33
N ARG A 69 -18.29 -3.20 -9.73
CA ARG A 69 -17.76 -4.02 -10.83
C ARG A 69 -18.59 -3.92 -12.12
N ILE A 70 -19.14 -2.74 -12.39
CA ILE A 70 -19.99 -2.50 -13.57
C ILE A 70 -19.18 -2.78 -14.83
N LYS A 71 -19.78 -3.50 -15.77
CA LYS A 71 -19.27 -3.68 -17.12
C LYS A 71 -20.14 -2.95 -18.12
N GLU A 72 -19.59 -2.68 -19.31
CA GLU A 72 -20.32 -2.02 -20.40
C GLU A 72 -21.61 -2.77 -20.79
N GLN A 73 -21.61 -4.11 -20.64
CA GLN A 73 -22.75 -4.98 -20.96
C GLN A 73 -23.91 -4.84 -19.97
N ASP A 74 -23.63 -4.43 -18.73
CA ASP A 74 -24.63 -4.30 -17.67
C ASP A 74 -25.41 -2.98 -17.78
N ILE A 75 -24.85 -1.99 -18.49
CA ILE A 75 -25.38 -0.61 -18.56
C ILE A 75 -26.81 -0.54 -19.13
N PRO A 76 -27.16 -1.18 -20.26
CA PRO A 76 -28.52 -1.13 -20.77
C PRO A 76 -29.55 -1.65 -19.76
N HIS A 77 -29.22 -2.77 -19.09
CA HIS A 77 -30.07 -3.36 -18.06
C HIS A 77 -30.19 -2.45 -16.83
N LEU A 78 -29.08 -1.85 -16.38
CA LEU A 78 -29.06 -0.89 -15.28
C LEU A 78 -29.98 0.30 -15.55
N ILE A 79 -29.87 0.91 -16.74
CA ILE A 79 -30.67 2.08 -17.10
C ILE A 79 -32.16 1.73 -17.20
N GLU A 80 -32.48 0.59 -17.82
CA GLU A 80 -33.86 0.14 -17.97
C GLU A 80 -34.52 -0.17 -16.63
N GLU A 81 -33.90 -1.00 -15.79
CA GLU A 81 -34.51 -1.41 -14.52
C GLU A 81 -34.55 -0.26 -13.50
N HIS A 82 -33.42 0.41 -13.27
CA HIS A 82 -33.37 1.44 -12.22
C HIS A 82 -34.15 2.68 -12.63
N PHE A 83 -33.90 3.22 -13.83
CA PHE A 83 -34.41 4.55 -14.16
C PHE A 83 -35.72 4.58 -14.94
N LEU A 84 -36.05 3.54 -15.72
CA LEU A 84 -37.37 3.45 -16.38
C LEU A 84 -38.39 2.71 -15.51
N LYS A 85 -37.99 1.61 -14.86
CA LYS A 85 -38.91 0.79 -14.02
C LYS A 85 -38.89 1.16 -12.53
N GLY A 86 -37.95 1.99 -12.08
CA GLY A 86 -37.82 2.40 -10.68
C GLY A 86 -37.33 1.28 -9.75
N LYS A 87 -36.66 0.25 -10.28
CA LYS A 87 -36.22 -0.93 -9.53
C LYS A 87 -34.70 -1.03 -9.54
N PRO A 88 -34.05 -0.83 -8.39
CA PRO A 88 -32.61 -1.00 -8.30
C PRO A 88 -32.14 -2.43 -8.63
N VAL A 89 -31.01 -2.55 -9.34
CA VAL A 89 -30.50 -3.83 -9.86
C VAL A 89 -29.67 -4.55 -8.80
N LYS A 90 -30.30 -5.49 -8.09
CA LYS A 90 -29.69 -6.18 -6.94
C LYS A 90 -28.43 -6.96 -7.30
N GLU A 91 -28.33 -7.52 -8.51
CA GLU A 91 -27.16 -8.29 -8.95
C GLU A 91 -25.89 -7.44 -9.08
N LEU A 92 -26.04 -6.12 -9.29
CA LEU A 92 -24.92 -5.19 -9.45
C LEU A 92 -24.52 -4.49 -8.14
N MET A 93 -25.28 -4.72 -7.07
CA MET A 93 -25.01 -4.14 -5.75
C MET A 93 -23.97 -4.94 -4.97
N TYR A 94 -23.56 -4.41 -3.81
CA TYR A 94 -22.66 -5.11 -2.92
C TYR A 94 -23.38 -6.27 -2.21
N ILE A 95 -22.79 -7.45 -2.32
CA ILE A 95 -23.18 -8.65 -1.56
C ILE A 95 -21.93 -9.07 -0.78
N PRO A 96 -21.99 -9.10 0.57
CA PRO A 96 -20.90 -9.61 1.39
C PRO A 96 -20.59 -11.08 1.03
N PRO A 97 -19.32 -11.53 1.07
CA PRO A 97 -18.96 -12.91 0.73
C PRO A 97 -19.70 -13.98 1.56
N ASP A 98 -20.01 -13.68 2.82
CA ASP A 98 -20.61 -14.62 3.77
C ASP A 98 -22.11 -14.37 4.01
N GLU A 99 -22.74 -13.45 3.26
CA GLU A 99 -24.15 -13.11 3.42
C GLU A 99 -24.90 -13.19 2.09
N GLU A 100 -26.17 -13.59 2.15
CA GLU A 100 -27.06 -13.56 0.98
C GLU A 100 -27.74 -12.19 0.80
N LYS A 101 -27.64 -11.31 1.80
CA LYS A 101 -28.36 -10.03 1.80
C LYS A 101 -27.57 -8.96 1.07
N VAL A 102 -28.22 -8.36 0.07
CA VAL A 102 -27.72 -7.19 -0.65
C VAL A 102 -27.64 -5.99 0.29
N ILE A 103 -26.51 -5.29 0.28
CA ILE A 103 -26.30 -4.02 0.97
C ILE A 103 -26.36 -2.91 -0.08
N PRO A 104 -27.45 -2.11 -0.12
CA PRO A 104 -27.65 -1.14 -1.18
C PRO A 104 -26.84 0.15 -0.97
N THR A 105 -26.54 0.52 0.28
CA THR A 105 -25.92 1.81 0.60
C THR A 105 -24.46 1.68 1.02
N MET A 106 -23.65 2.65 0.60
CA MET A 106 -22.21 2.66 0.88
C MET A 106 -21.90 2.64 2.39
N ASN A 107 -22.69 3.34 3.21
CA ASN A 107 -22.41 3.49 4.64
C ASN A 107 -22.60 2.19 5.45
N GLU A 108 -23.36 1.24 4.92
CA GLU A 108 -23.65 -0.04 5.58
C GLU A 108 -22.62 -1.13 5.25
N ILE A 109 -21.79 -0.92 4.22
CA ILE A 109 -20.73 -1.86 3.85
C ILE A 109 -19.61 -1.78 4.89
N GLU A 110 -19.20 -2.92 5.43
CA GLU A 110 -18.20 -3.03 6.51
C GLU A 110 -16.88 -2.32 6.18
N PHE A 111 -16.44 -2.35 4.91
CA PHE A 111 -15.26 -1.60 4.45
C PHE A 111 -15.35 -0.10 4.76
N PHE A 112 -16.52 0.53 4.61
CA PHE A 112 -16.68 1.98 4.83
C PHE A 112 -17.09 2.32 6.25
N LYS A 113 -17.88 1.47 6.90
CA LYS A 113 -18.52 1.69 8.20
C LYS A 113 -17.54 1.98 9.35
N HIS A 114 -16.39 1.32 9.35
CA HIS A 114 -15.37 1.47 10.42
C HIS A 114 -14.37 2.60 10.17
N GLN A 115 -14.51 3.34 9.07
CA GLN A 115 -13.60 4.42 8.72
C GLN A 115 -14.04 5.76 9.34
N ARG A 116 -13.07 6.62 9.64
CA ARG A 116 -13.31 7.99 10.10
C ARG A 116 -12.67 8.96 9.11
N LEU A 117 -13.48 9.50 8.20
CA LEU A 117 -12.99 10.37 7.15
C LEU A 117 -12.77 11.81 7.66
N VAL A 118 -11.55 12.30 7.55
CA VAL A 118 -11.19 13.71 7.78
C VAL A 118 -10.62 14.29 6.50
N VAL A 119 -9.54 13.69 5.99
CA VAL A 119 -8.89 14.10 4.74
C VAL A 119 -9.69 13.61 3.54
N LEU A 120 -10.20 12.37 3.57
CA LEU A 120 -10.96 11.78 2.47
C LEU A 120 -12.47 12.08 2.55
N LYS A 121 -12.89 13.15 3.24
CA LYS A 121 -14.31 13.49 3.46
C LYS A 121 -15.12 13.70 2.16
N ASN A 122 -14.43 14.12 1.10
CA ASN A 122 -15.01 14.41 -0.22
C ASN A 122 -14.88 13.24 -1.22
N ARG A 123 -14.32 12.10 -0.79
CA ARG A 123 -14.08 10.94 -1.67
C ARG A 123 -15.37 10.49 -2.36
N GLY A 124 -15.33 10.31 -3.67
CA GLY A 124 -16.49 9.86 -4.45
C GLY A 124 -17.72 10.78 -4.39
N ARG A 125 -17.58 12.03 -3.93
CA ARG A 125 -18.70 12.99 -3.78
C ARG A 125 -18.60 14.20 -4.69
N ILE A 126 -17.38 14.62 -5.01
CA ILE A 126 -17.11 15.79 -5.85
C ILE A 126 -16.40 15.39 -7.14
N ASP A 127 -16.60 16.18 -8.18
CA ASP A 127 -15.73 16.21 -9.34
C ASP A 127 -14.44 17.00 -9.02
N PRO A 128 -13.27 16.34 -9.02
CA PRO A 128 -11.99 17.01 -8.73
C PRO A 128 -11.56 18.04 -9.79
N GLU A 129 -12.22 18.08 -10.94
CA GLU A 129 -11.95 19.05 -12.01
C GLU A 129 -12.87 20.29 -11.94
N VAL A 130 -13.75 20.39 -10.93
CA VAL A 130 -14.71 21.50 -10.75
C VAL A 130 -14.57 22.16 -9.37
N ILE A 131 -13.95 23.34 -9.32
CA ILE A 131 -13.73 24.10 -8.07
C ILE A 131 -15.03 24.47 -7.32
N ASP A 132 -16.13 24.75 -8.02
CA ASP A 132 -17.40 25.15 -7.41
C ASP A 132 -17.95 24.05 -6.48
N GLU A 133 -17.71 22.78 -6.80
CA GLU A 133 -18.14 21.67 -5.95
C GLU A 133 -17.34 21.63 -4.64
N TYR A 134 -16.02 21.84 -4.71
CA TYR A 134 -15.20 21.93 -3.50
C TYR A 134 -15.68 23.07 -2.60
N ILE A 135 -15.97 24.24 -3.17
CA ILE A 135 -16.52 25.41 -2.45
C ILE A 135 -17.90 25.08 -1.85
N ALA A 136 -18.79 24.44 -2.61
CA ALA A 136 -20.13 24.06 -2.15
C ALA A 136 -20.11 23.10 -0.94
N PHE A 137 -19.04 22.32 -0.78
CA PHE A 137 -18.80 21.46 0.38
C PHE A 137 -17.92 22.11 1.48
N GLY A 138 -17.84 23.44 1.50
CA GLY A 138 -17.14 24.23 2.53
C GLY A 138 -15.63 24.36 2.31
N GLY A 139 -15.17 24.12 1.08
CA GLY A 139 -13.80 24.40 0.68
C GLY A 139 -13.48 25.90 0.67
N TYR A 140 -12.24 26.26 0.99
CA TYR A 140 -11.76 27.65 1.11
C TYR A 140 -12.36 28.48 2.26
N GLU A 141 -13.32 27.95 3.03
CA GLU A 141 -13.79 28.57 4.27
C GLU A 141 -12.64 28.75 5.28
N ALA A 142 -11.73 27.76 5.37
CA ALA A 142 -10.60 27.83 6.28
C ALA A 142 -9.59 28.88 5.83
N LEU A 143 -9.39 29.02 4.52
CA LEU A 143 -8.56 30.08 3.95
C LEU A 143 -9.13 31.46 4.28
N ALA A 144 -10.42 31.68 4.03
CA ALA A 144 -11.07 32.95 4.31
C ALA A 144 -10.93 33.33 5.79
N LYS A 145 -11.21 32.37 6.70
CA LYS A 145 -11.03 32.53 8.14
C LYS A 145 -9.57 32.83 8.51
N ALA A 146 -8.62 32.08 7.94
CA ALA A 146 -7.20 32.25 8.22
C ALA A 146 -6.67 33.62 7.82
N LEU A 147 -7.13 34.20 6.72
CA LEU A 147 -6.65 35.51 6.23
C LEU A 147 -7.34 36.70 6.90
N THR A 148 -8.57 36.54 7.39
CA THR A 148 -9.39 37.66 7.92
C THR A 148 -9.48 37.70 9.44
N GLU A 149 -9.44 36.55 10.11
CA GLU A 149 -9.74 36.45 11.56
C GLU A 149 -8.54 36.00 12.40
N ILE A 150 -7.56 35.30 11.81
CA ILE A 150 -6.49 34.62 12.55
C ILE A 150 -5.11 35.16 12.16
N THR A 151 -4.27 35.49 13.13
CA THR A 151 -2.88 35.89 12.85
C THR A 151 -2.00 34.68 12.48
N PRO A 152 -0.91 34.88 11.73
CA PRO A 152 0.04 33.82 11.39
C PRO A 152 0.53 33.02 12.61
N GLU A 153 0.84 33.69 13.72
CA GLU A 153 1.32 33.06 14.96
C GLU A 153 0.24 32.18 15.61
N ASN A 154 -1.02 32.62 15.56
CA ASN A 154 -2.14 31.86 16.09
C ASN A 154 -2.45 30.64 15.22
N ILE A 155 -2.29 30.71 13.89
CA ILE A 155 -2.38 29.52 13.02
C ILE A 155 -1.29 28.51 13.38
N ILE A 156 -0.04 28.96 13.56
CA ILE A 156 1.06 28.06 13.97
C ILE A 156 0.75 27.41 15.31
N LYS A 157 0.25 28.19 16.29
CA LYS A 157 -0.17 27.68 17.60
C LYS A 157 -1.29 26.65 17.45
N GLU A 158 -2.32 26.90 16.66
CA GLU A 158 -3.43 25.97 16.42
C GLU A 158 -2.95 24.64 15.83
N ILE A 159 -2.08 24.68 14.82
CA ILE A 159 -1.49 23.47 14.22
C ILE A 159 -0.59 22.74 15.23
N LYS A 160 0.13 23.47 16.09
CA LYS A 160 0.97 22.88 17.14
C LYS A 160 0.12 22.20 18.22
N ASP A 161 -0.93 22.86 18.70
CA ASP A 161 -1.84 22.38 19.73
C ASP A 161 -2.69 21.19 19.23
N SER A 162 -2.97 21.12 17.93
CA SER A 162 -3.65 19.97 17.32
C SER A 162 -2.85 18.67 17.46
N GLY A 163 -1.53 18.78 17.66
CA GLY A 163 -0.62 17.63 17.66
C GLY A 163 -0.43 16.98 16.29
N LEU A 164 -0.73 17.69 15.18
CA LEU A 164 -0.50 17.19 13.83
C LEU A 164 0.97 16.82 13.62
N ARG A 165 1.22 15.56 13.29
CA ARG A 165 2.55 15.03 12.94
C ARG A 165 2.63 14.82 11.43
N GLY A 166 3.81 15.04 10.84
CA GLY A 166 4.03 14.88 9.41
C GLY A 166 3.67 13.47 8.93
N ARG A 167 2.80 13.39 7.91
CA ARG A 167 2.21 12.15 7.40
C ARG A 167 3.07 11.37 6.40
N GLY A 168 4.19 11.94 5.94
CA GLY A 168 5.17 11.26 5.09
C GLY A 168 6.12 10.28 5.82
N GLY A 169 5.71 9.71 6.95
CA GLY A 169 6.48 8.67 7.67
C GLY A 169 7.24 9.10 8.91
N GLY A 170 8.06 10.15 8.85
CA GLY A 170 8.93 10.56 9.97
C GLY A 170 8.20 11.08 11.21
N GLY A 171 6.93 11.49 11.08
CA GLY A 171 6.10 11.89 12.22
C GLY A 171 6.65 13.08 13.02
N PHE A 172 7.36 14.02 12.39
CA PHE A 172 7.83 15.23 13.08
C PHE A 172 6.65 16.17 13.38
N PRO A 173 6.57 16.85 14.55
CA PRO A 173 5.49 17.78 14.86
C PRO A 173 5.41 18.94 13.87
N THR A 174 4.29 19.06 13.14
CA THR A 174 4.13 20.01 12.03
C THR A 174 4.14 21.45 12.51
N GLY A 175 3.40 21.77 13.57
CA GLY A 175 3.35 23.12 14.13
C GLY A 175 4.73 23.61 14.61
N LEU A 176 5.53 22.73 15.23
CA LEU A 176 6.92 23.05 15.58
C LEU A 176 7.78 23.31 14.35
N LYS A 177 7.63 22.52 13.28
CA LYS A 177 8.34 22.75 12.01
C LYS A 177 8.01 24.13 11.43
N TRP A 178 6.74 24.51 11.49
CA TRP A 178 6.25 25.80 11.01
C TRP A 178 6.78 26.95 11.85
N GLU A 179 6.71 26.85 13.19
CA GLU A 179 7.26 27.83 14.13
C GLU A 179 8.76 28.07 13.89
N LEU A 180 9.54 26.99 13.77
CA LEU A 180 10.99 27.09 13.54
C LEU A 180 11.33 27.75 12.20
N CYS A 181 10.52 27.53 11.15
CA CYS A 181 10.69 28.15 9.84
C CYS A 181 10.22 29.62 9.85
N HIS A 182 9.10 29.91 10.50
CA HIS A 182 8.56 31.25 10.68
C HIS A 182 9.57 32.16 11.41
N ASN A 183 10.20 31.65 12.46
CA ASN A 183 11.19 32.37 13.25
C ASN A 183 12.53 32.65 12.52
N GLN A 184 12.73 32.12 11.31
CA GLN A 184 13.91 32.46 10.52
C GLN A 184 13.83 33.89 9.98
N LYS A 185 14.89 34.67 10.23
CA LYS A 185 15.01 36.08 9.78
C LYS A 185 15.28 36.23 8.28
N LYS A 186 15.61 35.14 7.57
CA LYS A 186 16.00 35.20 6.16
C LYS A 186 14.79 35.10 5.25
N ASN A 187 14.73 36.00 4.28
CA ASN A 187 13.78 35.98 3.18
C ASN A 187 14.48 35.78 1.82
N PRO A 188 13.78 35.34 0.76
CA PRO A 188 12.42 34.76 0.81
C PRO A 188 12.40 33.43 1.59
N LYS A 189 11.22 33.00 2.03
CA LYS A 189 10.94 31.67 2.57
C LYS A 189 10.16 30.86 1.54
N TYR A 190 10.34 29.55 1.55
CA TYR A 190 9.66 28.64 0.62
C TYR A 190 8.87 27.57 1.36
N ILE A 191 7.79 27.10 0.73
CA ILE A 191 7.13 25.86 1.15
C ILE A 191 7.14 24.84 0.02
N ILE A 192 7.21 23.56 0.37
CA ILE A 192 7.16 22.47 -0.59
C ILE A 192 6.15 21.42 -0.12
N CYS A 193 5.25 21.04 -1.03
CA CYS A 193 4.44 19.84 -0.93
C CYS A 193 5.20 18.68 -1.56
N ASN A 194 5.58 17.71 -0.72
CA ASN A 194 6.21 16.48 -1.16
C ASN A 194 5.11 15.47 -1.54
N ALA A 195 4.95 15.26 -2.85
CA ALA A 195 4.06 14.28 -3.46
C ALA A 195 4.85 13.17 -4.19
N ASP A 196 6.09 12.88 -3.74
CA ASP A 196 6.91 11.78 -4.24
C ASP A 196 6.60 10.48 -3.47
N GLU A 197 5.37 10.00 -3.62
CA GLU A 197 4.89 8.77 -2.99
C GLU A 197 5.45 7.55 -3.73
N GLY A 198 6.73 7.26 -3.50
CA GLY A 198 7.48 6.21 -4.19
C GLY A 198 7.31 4.79 -3.61
N ASP A 199 6.65 4.64 -2.46
CA ASP A 199 6.50 3.36 -1.78
C ASP A 199 5.60 2.40 -2.62
N PRO A 200 6.08 1.19 -2.99
CA PRO A 200 5.26 0.13 -3.54
C PRO A 200 4.03 -0.15 -2.68
N GLY A 201 2.86 -0.15 -3.32
CA GLY A 201 1.58 -0.36 -2.64
C GLY A 201 1.01 0.88 -1.95
N ALA A 202 1.71 2.02 -1.91
CA ALA A 202 1.17 3.29 -1.44
C ALA A 202 0.52 4.07 -2.59
N PHE A 203 -0.66 4.64 -2.35
CA PHE A 203 -1.36 5.51 -3.29
C PHE A 203 -2.33 6.48 -2.58
N MET A 204 -2.03 6.82 -1.33
CA MET A 204 -2.84 7.70 -0.49
C MET A 204 -2.69 9.14 -0.97
N ASP A 205 -1.44 9.60 -1.13
CA ASP A 205 -1.15 10.94 -1.63
C ASP A 205 -1.68 11.10 -3.05
N ARG A 206 -1.45 10.08 -3.90
CA ARG A 206 -2.04 10.02 -5.25
C ARG A 206 -3.54 10.26 -5.21
N SER A 207 -4.25 9.56 -4.33
CA SER A 207 -5.69 9.65 -4.26
C SER A 207 -6.17 11.02 -3.82
N ILE A 208 -5.47 11.70 -2.90
CA ILE A 208 -5.83 13.08 -2.52
C ILE A 208 -5.59 14.01 -3.70
N LEU A 209 -4.43 13.95 -4.36
CA LEU A 209 -4.12 14.80 -5.52
C LEU A 209 -5.11 14.59 -6.68
N GLU A 210 -5.55 13.35 -6.88
CA GLU A 210 -6.52 13.02 -7.93
C GLU A 210 -7.96 13.36 -7.54
N SER A 211 -8.33 13.33 -6.26
CA SER A 211 -9.74 13.39 -5.82
C SER A 211 -10.13 14.70 -5.18
N ASP A 212 -9.19 15.42 -4.60
CA ASP A 212 -9.40 16.70 -3.91
C ASP A 212 -8.11 17.54 -3.93
N PRO A 213 -7.66 18.01 -5.12
CA PRO A 213 -6.45 18.81 -5.23
C PRO A 213 -6.59 20.16 -4.50
N HIS A 214 -7.80 20.73 -4.42
CA HIS A 214 -8.05 22.00 -3.76
C HIS A 214 -7.82 21.94 -2.25
N ALA A 215 -8.11 20.83 -1.57
CA ALA A 215 -7.75 20.67 -0.16
C ALA A 215 -6.25 20.80 0.12
N ILE A 216 -5.41 20.38 -0.83
CA ILE A 216 -3.94 20.52 -0.73
C ILE A 216 -3.55 21.98 -0.96
N LEU A 217 -4.08 22.62 -2.01
CA LEU A 217 -3.81 24.03 -2.31
C LEU A 217 -4.22 24.93 -1.15
N GLU A 218 -5.42 24.75 -0.61
CA GLU A 218 -5.92 25.49 0.55
C GLU A 218 -4.99 25.34 1.76
N GLY A 219 -4.59 24.11 2.09
CA GLY A 219 -3.64 23.85 3.17
C GLY A 219 -2.27 24.50 2.95
N MET A 220 -1.77 24.50 1.70
CA MET A 220 -0.53 25.17 1.34
C MET A 220 -0.63 26.69 1.46
N ILE A 221 -1.72 27.31 1.01
CA ILE A 221 -1.92 28.76 1.11
C ILE A 221 -1.96 29.19 2.58
N ILE A 222 -2.73 28.48 3.43
CA ILE A 222 -2.80 28.74 4.88
C ILE A 222 -1.41 28.61 5.51
N GLY A 223 -0.67 27.56 5.18
CA GLY A 223 0.67 27.37 5.72
C GLY A 223 1.69 28.41 5.21
N ALA A 224 1.56 28.84 3.97
CA ALA A 224 2.40 29.90 3.40
C ALA A 224 2.16 31.22 4.12
N TYR A 225 0.89 31.58 4.38
CA TYR A 225 0.52 32.74 5.17
C TYR A 225 1.09 32.66 6.59
N ALA A 226 0.91 31.52 7.27
CA ALA A 226 1.42 31.29 8.61
C ALA A 226 2.96 31.39 8.69
N ILE A 227 3.68 30.83 7.73
CA ILE A 227 5.16 30.81 7.71
C ILE A 227 5.75 32.16 7.22
N GLY A 228 4.98 32.93 6.45
CA GLY A 228 5.43 34.11 5.72
C GLY A 228 6.22 33.76 4.46
N ALA A 229 5.73 32.80 3.68
CA ALA A 229 6.29 32.41 2.38
C ALA A 229 5.40 32.93 1.25
N ASN A 230 6.01 33.41 0.17
CA ASN A 230 5.30 33.91 -1.02
C ASN A 230 5.40 32.97 -2.23
N GLU A 231 6.19 31.89 -2.11
CA GLU A 231 6.41 30.95 -3.19
C GLU A 231 6.42 29.51 -2.68
N GLY A 232 5.65 28.66 -3.37
CA GLY A 232 5.43 27.27 -3.05
C GLY A 232 5.76 26.34 -4.23
N TYR A 233 6.14 25.12 -3.90
CA TYR A 233 6.43 24.08 -4.89
C TYR A 233 5.62 22.83 -4.59
N ILE A 234 5.02 22.20 -5.59
CA ILE A 234 4.47 20.85 -5.48
C ILE A 234 5.39 19.94 -6.28
N TYR A 235 6.12 19.07 -5.60
CA TYR A 235 6.97 18.07 -6.24
C TYR A 235 6.19 16.78 -6.41
N VAL A 236 5.76 16.49 -7.63
CA VAL A 236 4.93 15.32 -7.96
C VAL A 236 5.77 14.36 -8.79
N ARG A 237 5.74 13.07 -8.45
CA ARG A 237 6.41 12.04 -9.23
C ARG A 237 5.86 11.91 -10.66
N ASP A 238 6.70 11.52 -11.61
CA ASP A 238 6.32 11.47 -13.02
C ASP A 238 5.26 10.40 -13.33
N GLU A 239 5.22 9.36 -12.51
CA GLU A 239 4.32 8.22 -12.66
C GLU A 239 2.86 8.53 -12.32
N TYR A 240 2.54 9.75 -11.91
CA TYR A 240 1.18 10.21 -11.58
C TYR A 240 0.64 11.25 -12.61
N PRO A 241 0.46 10.88 -13.90
CA PRO A 241 0.06 11.83 -14.94
C PRO A 241 -1.32 12.45 -14.70
N LEU A 242 -2.27 11.68 -14.15
CA LEU A 242 -3.61 12.18 -13.84
C LEU A 242 -3.58 13.20 -12.71
N ALA A 243 -2.82 12.94 -11.65
CA ALA A 243 -2.63 13.90 -10.55
C ALA A 243 -2.02 15.21 -11.05
N VAL A 244 -0.98 15.13 -11.89
CA VAL A 244 -0.35 16.32 -12.50
C VAL A 244 -1.36 17.14 -13.30
N LYS A 245 -2.16 16.49 -14.17
CA LYS A 245 -3.22 17.17 -14.93
C LYS A 245 -4.19 17.92 -14.01
N ARG A 246 -4.70 17.24 -12.98
CA ARG A 246 -5.71 17.81 -12.06
C ARG A 246 -5.16 18.94 -11.19
N ILE A 247 -3.92 18.84 -10.72
CA ILE A 247 -3.28 19.91 -9.94
C ILE A 247 -3.09 21.17 -10.80
N TYR A 248 -2.63 21.04 -12.05
CA TYR A 248 -2.50 22.20 -12.93
C TYR A 248 -3.85 22.89 -13.16
N LEU A 249 -4.90 22.11 -13.37
CA LEU A 249 -6.26 22.64 -13.52
C LEU A 249 -6.72 23.35 -12.23
N ALA A 250 -6.54 22.73 -11.08
CA ALA A 250 -6.92 23.29 -9.78
C ALA A 250 -6.16 24.59 -9.46
N ILE A 251 -4.88 24.68 -9.83
CA ILE A 251 -4.09 25.92 -9.73
C ILE A 251 -4.70 27.02 -10.61
N SER A 252 -4.97 26.73 -11.88
CA SER A 252 -5.60 27.69 -12.81
C SER A 252 -6.94 28.21 -12.26
N GLN A 253 -7.80 27.30 -11.80
CA GLN A 253 -9.09 27.66 -11.23
C GLN A 253 -8.96 28.50 -9.95
N ALA A 254 -8.01 28.17 -9.07
CA ALA A 254 -7.75 28.95 -7.86
C ALA A 254 -7.21 30.35 -8.17
N GLU A 255 -6.37 30.49 -9.20
CA GLU A 255 -5.89 31.81 -9.68
C GLU A 255 -7.04 32.64 -10.27
N GLU A 256 -7.90 32.03 -11.09
CA GLU A 256 -9.07 32.69 -11.71
C GLU A 256 -10.07 33.21 -10.66
N TYR A 257 -10.26 32.48 -9.56
CA TYR A 257 -11.15 32.88 -8.45
C TYR A 257 -10.47 33.86 -7.46
N GLY A 258 -9.20 34.23 -7.65
CA GLY A 258 -8.45 35.10 -6.73
C GLY A 258 -8.13 34.43 -5.38
N LEU A 259 -8.10 33.10 -5.35
CA LEU A 259 -7.75 32.27 -4.18
C LEU A 259 -6.25 31.92 -4.14
N LEU A 260 -5.53 32.15 -5.23
CA LEU A 260 -4.08 31.98 -5.38
C LEU A 260 -3.53 33.11 -6.26
N GLY A 261 -2.25 33.47 -6.10
CA GLY A 261 -1.61 34.53 -6.88
C GLY A 261 -1.37 35.79 -6.05
N GLU A 262 -1.72 36.95 -6.62
CA GLU A 262 -1.56 38.26 -5.97
C GLU A 262 -2.84 38.66 -5.23
N ASP A 263 -2.66 39.32 -4.09
CA ASP A 263 -3.71 39.90 -3.24
C ASP A 263 -4.87 38.95 -2.96
N ILE A 264 -4.54 37.75 -2.45
CA ILE A 264 -5.50 36.66 -2.23
C ILE A 264 -6.64 37.16 -1.35
N LEU A 265 -7.88 37.09 -1.86
CA LEU A 265 -9.09 37.61 -1.20
C LEU A 265 -9.03 39.09 -0.76
N GLY A 266 -8.17 39.92 -1.37
CA GLY A 266 -7.97 41.31 -0.98
C GLY A 266 -7.24 41.50 0.36
N SER A 267 -6.52 40.48 0.82
CA SER A 267 -5.85 40.46 2.14
C SER A 267 -4.47 41.13 2.16
N GLY A 268 -3.91 41.48 0.99
CA GLY A 268 -2.54 41.92 0.80
C GLY A 268 -1.50 40.79 0.80
N PHE A 269 -1.93 39.53 0.96
CA PHE A 269 -1.04 38.37 0.93
C PHE A 269 -0.93 37.77 -0.49
N ASN A 270 0.32 37.53 -0.92
CA ASN A 270 0.62 36.97 -2.23
C ASN A 270 1.25 35.59 -2.07
N PHE A 271 0.78 34.61 -2.85
CA PHE A 271 1.35 33.27 -2.88
C PHE A 271 1.22 32.63 -4.24
N VAL A 272 2.35 32.19 -4.80
CA VAL A 272 2.42 31.52 -6.11
C VAL A 272 2.90 30.09 -5.93
N ILE A 273 2.29 29.15 -6.65
CA ILE A 273 2.68 27.73 -6.63
C ILE A 273 3.25 27.31 -7.98
N LYS A 274 4.33 26.53 -7.95
CA LYS A 274 4.91 25.88 -9.14
C LYS A 274 4.88 24.37 -8.97
N VAL A 275 4.49 23.66 -10.02
CA VAL A 275 4.53 22.19 -10.05
C VAL A 275 5.85 21.74 -10.67
N ILE A 276 6.56 20.85 -9.99
CA ILE A 276 7.80 20.21 -10.45
C ILE A 276 7.51 18.73 -10.60
N ARG A 277 7.80 18.19 -11.78
CA ARG A 277 7.72 16.76 -12.05
C ARG A 277 9.04 16.09 -11.66
N GLY A 278 8.95 15.03 -10.88
CA GLY A 278 10.08 14.17 -10.55
C GLY A 278 10.59 13.41 -11.77
N ALA A 279 11.67 12.64 -11.58
CA ALA A 279 12.32 11.89 -12.67
C ALA A 279 12.46 10.39 -12.34
N GLY A 280 11.53 9.85 -11.53
CA GLY A 280 11.47 8.42 -11.20
C GLY A 280 12.53 7.93 -10.22
N ALA A 281 12.88 8.73 -9.20
CA ALA A 281 13.88 8.36 -8.19
C ALA A 281 13.26 8.36 -6.80
N PHE A 282 13.10 7.18 -6.17
CA PHE A 282 12.47 7.03 -4.85
C PHE A 282 13.17 7.85 -3.75
N VAL A 283 14.49 8.02 -3.85
CA VAL A 283 15.27 8.81 -2.90
C VAL A 283 14.87 10.28 -2.87
N CYS A 284 14.25 10.81 -3.94
CA CYS A 284 13.73 12.17 -3.97
C CYS A 284 12.55 12.41 -3.02
N GLY A 285 11.95 11.35 -2.44
CA GLY A 285 11.03 11.48 -1.32
C GLY A 285 11.71 11.97 -0.03
N GLU A 286 13.04 11.84 0.08
CA GLU A 286 13.82 12.40 1.18
C GLU A 286 13.93 13.92 1.05
N GLU A 287 13.68 14.65 2.14
CA GLU A 287 13.49 16.10 2.11
C GLU A 287 14.62 16.91 1.45
N THR A 288 15.88 16.51 1.63
CA THR A 288 17.04 17.23 1.07
C THR A 288 17.39 16.78 -0.35
N ALA A 289 17.13 15.51 -0.68
CA ALA A 289 17.19 15.02 -2.05
C ALA A 289 16.11 15.68 -2.92
N LEU A 290 14.89 15.84 -2.39
CA LEU A 290 13.80 16.58 -3.03
C LEU A 290 14.23 18.01 -3.37
N ILE A 291 14.78 18.74 -2.39
CA ILE A 291 15.31 20.09 -2.61
C ILE A 291 16.37 20.08 -3.73
N ALA A 292 17.27 19.10 -3.73
CA ALA A 292 18.28 19.00 -4.77
C ALA A 292 17.67 18.81 -6.16
N SER A 293 16.63 17.99 -6.27
CA SER A 293 15.89 17.79 -7.52
C SER A 293 15.16 19.06 -7.98
N VAL A 294 14.52 19.81 -7.06
CA VAL A 294 13.89 21.11 -7.38
C VAL A 294 14.93 22.14 -7.83
N GLU A 295 16.14 22.10 -7.28
CA GLU A 295 17.27 22.94 -7.71
C GLU A 295 17.87 22.51 -9.07
N GLY A 296 17.34 21.47 -9.73
CA GLY A 296 17.86 20.94 -10.99
C GLY A 296 19.15 20.14 -10.85
N ARG A 297 19.44 19.63 -9.65
CA ARG A 297 20.63 18.82 -9.33
C ARG A 297 20.24 17.35 -9.10
N VAL A 298 21.24 16.48 -9.03
CA VAL A 298 21.03 15.08 -8.65
C VAL A 298 20.44 14.99 -7.24
N GLY A 299 19.40 14.16 -7.08
CA GLY A 299 18.64 13.93 -5.84
C GLY A 299 19.44 13.21 -4.75
N GLU A 300 20.54 13.78 -4.30
CA GLU A 300 21.34 13.22 -3.20
C GLU A 300 21.02 13.89 -1.86
N PRO A 301 20.72 13.10 -0.80
CA PRO A 301 20.55 13.65 0.54
C PRO A 301 21.77 14.44 1.02
N ARG A 302 21.53 15.54 1.72
CA ARG A 302 22.53 16.41 2.35
C ARG A 302 22.67 16.08 3.83
N GLN A 303 23.85 16.31 4.39
CA GLN A 303 24.07 16.12 5.82
C GLN A 303 23.34 17.19 6.61
N ARG A 304 22.66 16.76 7.68
CA ARG A 304 21.98 17.63 8.63
C ARG A 304 22.75 17.57 9.96
N PRO A 305 22.95 18.70 10.67
CA PRO A 305 22.59 20.07 10.28
C PRO A 305 23.48 20.63 9.13
N PRO A 306 23.03 21.68 8.42
CA PRO A 306 21.81 22.48 8.65
C PRO A 306 20.53 21.80 8.15
N PHE A 307 19.42 22.03 8.84
CA PHE A 307 18.10 21.52 8.42
C PHE A 307 17.47 22.40 7.33
N PRO A 308 16.54 21.87 6.50
CA PRO A 308 15.84 22.64 5.46
C PRO A 308 15.16 23.92 5.97
N ILE A 309 14.59 23.85 7.17
CA ILE A 309 13.98 25.01 7.84
C ILE A 309 14.96 26.17 8.05
N GLN A 310 16.27 25.93 8.08
CA GLN A 310 17.31 26.96 8.18
C GLN A 310 17.96 27.29 6.83
N LYS A 311 18.28 26.25 6.05
CA LYS A 311 18.97 26.32 4.76
C LYS A 311 18.49 25.19 3.84
N GLY A 312 17.32 25.37 3.24
CA GLY A 312 16.72 24.46 2.27
C GLY A 312 16.93 24.93 0.84
N LEU A 313 15.83 25.18 0.13
CA LEU A 313 15.79 25.55 -1.28
C LEU A 313 16.57 26.85 -1.51
N TRP A 314 17.58 26.80 -2.39
CA TRP A 314 18.51 27.90 -2.65
C TRP A 314 19.15 28.49 -1.38
N ARG A 315 19.38 27.63 -0.37
CA ARG A 315 19.93 27.97 0.95
C ARG A 315 19.08 28.97 1.75
N LYS A 316 17.80 29.09 1.43
CA LYS A 316 16.80 29.87 2.16
C LYS A 316 15.98 28.98 3.11
N PRO A 317 15.31 29.53 4.13
CA PRO A 317 14.40 28.75 4.97
C PRO A 317 13.33 28.08 4.12
N THR A 318 13.15 26.77 4.29
CA THR A 318 12.18 26.01 3.52
C THR A 318 11.44 25.03 4.40
N ASN A 319 10.12 25.12 4.36
CA ASN A 319 9.25 24.13 4.98
C ASN A 319 8.86 23.07 3.94
N ILE A 320 8.82 21.82 4.35
CA ILE A 320 8.46 20.69 3.49
C ILE A 320 7.47 19.84 4.26
N ASN A 321 6.28 19.65 3.72
CA ASN A 321 5.28 18.76 4.29
C ASN A 321 4.73 17.85 3.19
N ASN A 322 4.27 16.67 3.59
CA ASN A 322 3.65 15.69 2.71
C ASN A 322 2.21 16.10 2.36
N VAL A 323 1.69 15.61 1.24
CA VAL A 323 0.33 15.86 0.73
C VAL A 323 -0.75 15.71 1.80
N GLU A 324 -0.83 14.56 2.47
CA GLU A 324 -1.83 14.32 3.53
C GLU A 324 -1.67 15.30 4.70
N THR A 325 -0.44 15.77 4.97
CA THR A 325 -0.22 16.77 6.02
C THR A 325 -0.86 18.11 5.66
N TRP A 326 -0.73 18.55 4.40
CA TRP A 326 -1.36 19.78 3.92
C TRP A 326 -2.89 19.66 3.91
N ALA A 327 -3.44 18.54 3.46
CA ALA A 327 -4.88 18.32 3.40
C ALA A 327 -5.56 18.24 4.80
N ASN A 328 -4.80 18.02 5.87
CA ASN A 328 -5.31 18.13 7.25
C ASN A 328 -5.49 19.58 7.72
N VAL A 329 -4.71 20.53 7.18
CA VAL A 329 -4.66 21.92 7.67
C VAL A 329 -6.02 22.62 7.62
N PRO A 330 -6.78 22.61 6.50
CA PRO A 330 -8.08 23.28 6.45
C PRO A 330 -9.08 22.73 7.49
N ASN A 331 -9.06 21.41 7.70
CA ASN A 331 -9.94 20.77 8.68
C ASN A 331 -9.62 21.20 10.12
N ILE A 332 -8.34 21.37 10.45
CA ILE A 332 -7.92 21.85 11.78
C ILE A 332 -8.31 23.32 11.98
N VAL A 333 -8.09 24.18 10.99
CA VAL A 333 -8.42 25.61 11.09
C VAL A 333 -9.93 25.84 11.23
N ASN A 334 -10.75 25.05 10.53
CA ASN A 334 -12.21 25.16 10.62
C ASN A 334 -12.77 24.63 11.94
N ARG A 335 -12.30 23.46 12.41
CA ARG A 335 -12.91 22.73 13.54
C ARG A 335 -12.16 22.90 14.88
N GLY A 336 -10.95 23.44 14.84
CA GLY A 336 -10.10 23.66 15.99
C GLY A 336 -9.14 22.50 16.30
N ALA A 337 -8.08 22.83 17.02
CA ALA A 337 -7.02 21.94 17.48
C ALA A 337 -7.54 20.85 18.42
N GLU A 338 -8.43 21.22 19.36
CA GLU A 338 -9.02 20.29 20.33
C GLU A 338 -9.81 19.17 19.63
N TRP A 339 -10.57 19.52 18.59
CA TRP A 339 -11.31 18.55 17.79
C TRP A 339 -10.35 17.53 17.14
N PHE A 340 -9.26 18.00 16.53
CA PHE A 340 -8.29 17.10 15.90
C PHE A 340 -7.53 16.26 16.93
N ALA A 341 -7.17 16.85 18.08
CA ALA A 341 -6.48 16.18 19.18
C ALA A 341 -7.36 15.16 19.94
N SER A 342 -8.69 15.27 19.81
CA SER A 342 -9.65 14.28 20.32
C SER A 342 -9.63 12.97 19.53
N LEU A 343 -9.11 13.00 18.31
CA LEU A 343 -8.92 11.81 17.46
C LEU A 343 -7.52 11.22 17.70
N GLY A 344 -7.43 9.89 17.70
CA GLY A 344 -6.17 9.18 17.82
C GLY A 344 -5.76 8.87 19.26
N THR A 345 -4.45 8.67 19.50
CA THR A 345 -3.89 8.37 20.83
C THR A 345 -3.33 9.61 21.51
N GLU A 346 -2.74 9.50 22.70
CA GLU A 346 -2.05 10.63 23.34
C GLU A 346 -0.87 11.15 22.50
N ASN A 347 -0.06 10.25 21.94
CA ASN A 347 1.18 10.59 21.24
C ASN A 347 1.04 10.67 19.71
N SER A 348 -0.11 10.26 19.17
CA SER A 348 -0.40 10.27 17.74
C SER A 348 -1.83 10.74 17.51
N LYS A 349 -1.99 12.05 17.27
CA LYS A 349 -3.28 12.70 17.07
C LYS A 349 -3.80 12.58 15.64
N GLY A 350 -5.12 12.71 15.49
CA GLY A 350 -5.80 12.73 14.21
C GLY A 350 -6.04 11.35 13.60
N THR A 351 -6.38 11.37 12.32
CA THR A 351 -6.51 10.19 11.46
C THR A 351 -5.26 9.98 10.62
N LYS A 352 -5.14 8.77 10.06
CA LYS A 352 -4.16 8.41 9.05
C LYS A 352 -4.86 7.60 7.96
N ILE A 353 -4.51 7.90 6.72
CA ILE A 353 -4.91 7.07 5.58
C ILE A 353 -3.91 5.93 5.44
N PHE A 354 -4.42 4.70 5.25
CA PHE A 354 -3.63 3.55 4.87
C PHE A 354 -4.07 3.02 3.50
N SER A 355 -3.10 2.48 2.77
CA SER A 355 -3.35 1.72 1.56
C SER A 355 -3.22 0.24 1.85
N LEU A 356 -4.32 -0.50 1.71
CA LEU A 356 -4.36 -1.94 1.90
C LEU A 356 -4.17 -2.66 0.57
N VAL A 357 -3.09 -3.42 0.45
CA VAL A 357 -2.74 -4.22 -0.73
C VAL A 357 -2.17 -5.58 -0.33
N GLY A 358 -1.92 -6.45 -1.32
CA GLY A 358 -1.32 -7.76 -1.12
C GLY A 358 -2.38 -8.86 -1.07
N LYS A 359 -2.25 -9.80 -0.12
CA LYS A 359 -3.17 -10.93 0.09
C LYS A 359 -4.31 -10.53 1.02
N ILE A 360 -5.18 -9.63 0.55
CA ILE A 360 -6.30 -9.07 1.31
C ILE A 360 -7.59 -9.10 0.48
N ASN A 361 -8.74 -9.38 1.10
CA ASN A 361 -10.03 -9.45 0.40
C ASN A 361 -10.54 -8.09 -0.08
N ASN A 362 -10.34 -7.02 0.70
CA ASN A 362 -10.81 -5.67 0.37
C ASN A 362 -9.61 -4.72 0.16
N THR A 363 -9.06 -4.74 -1.05
CA THR A 363 -8.02 -3.80 -1.48
C THR A 363 -8.57 -2.38 -1.60
N GLY A 364 -7.86 -1.38 -1.03
CA GLY A 364 -8.35 0.00 -1.07
C GLY A 364 -7.65 0.99 -0.14
N LEU A 365 -8.26 2.16 0.01
CA LEU A 365 -7.85 3.22 0.96
C LEU A 365 -8.76 3.23 2.17
N VAL A 366 -8.15 3.26 3.34
CA VAL A 366 -8.83 3.26 4.63
C VAL A 366 -8.32 4.41 5.47
N GLU A 367 -9.21 5.34 5.85
CA GLU A 367 -8.87 6.41 6.78
C GLU A 367 -9.42 6.09 8.17
N VAL A 368 -8.52 5.97 9.13
CA VAL A 368 -8.83 5.51 10.49
C VAL A 368 -8.16 6.40 11.54
N PRO A 369 -8.71 6.50 12.76
CA PRO A 369 -8.04 7.16 13.87
C PRO A 369 -6.72 6.45 14.19
N MET A 370 -5.69 7.23 14.54
CA MET A 370 -4.42 6.67 15.00
C MET A 370 -4.62 5.80 16.26
N GLY A 371 -3.90 4.69 16.35
CA GLY A 371 -4.01 3.75 17.47
C GLY A 371 -5.08 2.67 17.33
N ILE A 372 -5.82 2.63 16.22
CA ILE A 372 -6.65 1.45 15.88
C ILE A 372 -5.77 0.18 15.87
N PRO A 373 -6.23 -0.96 16.39
CA PRO A 373 -5.50 -2.22 16.29
C PRO A 373 -5.24 -2.64 14.85
N LEU A 374 -4.05 -3.18 14.58
CA LEU A 374 -3.68 -3.66 13.25
C LEU A 374 -4.66 -4.72 12.70
N GLY A 375 -5.15 -5.61 13.57
CA GLY A 375 -6.11 -6.65 13.25
C GLY A 375 -7.47 -6.09 12.81
N ASP A 376 -7.93 -4.98 13.39
CA ASP A 376 -9.19 -4.35 12.96
C ASP A 376 -9.07 -3.80 11.54
N ILE A 377 -7.91 -3.22 11.19
CA ILE A 377 -7.67 -2.77 9.81
C ILE A 377 -7.68 -3.97 8.85
N ILE A 378 -6.98 -5.07 9.18
CA ILE A 378 -6.81 -6.21 8.28
C ILE A 378 -8.09 -7.05 8.16
N PHE A 379 -8.73 -7.41 9.27
CA PHE A 379 -9.85 -8.34 9.28
C PHE A 379 -11.20 -7.64 9.21
N ASN A 380 -11.44 -6.57 9.97
CA ASN A 380 -12.74 -5.91 9.97
C ASN A 380 -12.91 -5.06 8.70
N ILE A 381 -11.91 -4.23 8.36
CA ILE A 381 -11.98 -3.35 7.17
C ILE A 381 -11.52 -4.09 5.91
N GLY A 382 -10.34 -4.71 5.99
CA GLY A 382 -9.73 -5.46 4.88
C GLY A 382 -10.44 -6.77 4.54
N GLY A 383 -11.36 -7.26 5.39
CA GLY A 383 -12.09 -8.51 5.15
C GLY A 383 -11.23 -9.77 5.25
N GLY A 384 -10.03 -9.68 5.83
CA GLY A 384 -9.14 -10.82 6.01
C GLY A 384 -8.46 -11.30 4.73
N ILE A 385 -8.00 -12.55 4.76
CA ILE A 385 -7.15 -13.15 3.72
C ILE A 385 -8.02 -13.90 2.70
N PRO A 386 -7.72 -13.80 1.39
CA PRO A 386 -8.40 -14.58 0.36
C PRO A 386 -8.37 -16.09 0.64
N ASP A 387 -9.42 -16.77 0.20
CA ASP A 387 -9.61 -18.22 0.32
C ASP A 387 -9.55 -18.75 1.76
N ASN A 388 -9.84 -17.90 2.77
CA ASN A 388 -9.74 -18.23 4.20
C ASN A 388 -8.37 -18.77 4.62
N LYS A 389 -7.31 -18.39 3.91
CA LYS A 389 -5.93 -18.73 4.29
C LYS A 389 -5.51 -18.02 5.57
N LYS A 390 -4.44 -18.52 6.18
CA LYS A 390 -3.90 -17.90 7.40
C LYS A 390 -3.13 -16.62 7.08
N PHE A 391 -3.38 -15.59 7.87
CA PHE A 391 -2.53 -14.40 7.92
C PHE A 391 -1.15 -14.79 8.45
N LYS A 392 -0.11 -14.31 7.79
CA LYS A 392 1.27 -14.54 8.18
C LYS A 392 1.95 -13.28 8.68
N ALA A 393 1.90 -12.22 7.87
CA ALA A 393 2.55 -10.96 8.17
C ALA A 393 1.91 -9.80 7.44
N VAL A 394 2.18 -8.59 7.92
CA VAL A 394 1.92 -7.35 7.19
C VAL A 394 3.18 -6.50 7.19
N GLN A 395 3.58 -6.02 6.02
CA GLN A 395 4.64 -5.03 5.88
C GLN A 395 4.01 -3.65 6.03
N THR A 396 4.48 -2.84 6.97
CA THR A 396 4.05 -1.43 7.10
C THR A 396 5.21 -0.50 6.82
N GLY A 397 4.92 0.67 6.24
CA GLY A 397 5.93 1.72 6.02
C GLY A 397 6.79 1.53 4.78
N GLY A 398 6.25 0.86 3.76
CA GLY A 398 6.91 0.68 2.47
C GLY A 398 8.10 -0.30 2.49
N PRO A 399 8.98 -0.27 1.48
CA PRO A 399 10.08 -1.21 1.31
C PRO A 399 11.14 -1.12 2.38
N SER A 400 11.27 0.04 3.03
CA SER A 400 12.18 0.28 4.15
C SER A 400 11.53 0.03 5.51
N GLY A 401 10.28 -0.45 5.53
CA GLY A 401 9.57 -0.82 6.74
C GLY A 401 9.92 -2.21 7.28
N GLY A 402 9.14 -2.68 8.25
CA GLY A 402 9.27 -4.03 8.83
C GLY A 402 8.05 -4.92 8.56
N CYS A 403 8.26 -6.22 8.64
CA CYS A 403 7.22 -7.25 8.63
C CYS A 403 6.72 -7.51 10.06
N LEU A 404 5.44 -7.30 10.31
CA LEU A 404 4.78 -7.56 11.60
C LEU A 404 4.02 -8.88 11.52
N PRO A 405 4.26 -9.84 12.44
CA PRO A 405 3.63 -11.17 12.39
C PRO A 405 2.26 -11.19 13.08
N ILE A 406 1.62 -12.36 13.07
CA ILE A 406 0.30 -12.60 13.66
C ILE A 406 0.20 -12.24 15.15
N GLU A 407 1.30 -12.40 15.91
CA GLU A 407 1.32 -12.09 17.35
C GLU A 407 1.13 -10.60 17.64
N LEU A 408 1.32 -9.73 16.64
CA LEU A 408 1.21 -8.29 16.76
C LEU A 408 -0.09 -7.72 16.15
N LEU A 409 -1.09 -8.55 15.85
CA LEU A 409 -2.38 -8.05 15.33
C LEU A 409 -3.07 -7.08 16.29
N ASN A 410 -2.89 -7.24 17.60
CA ASN A 410 -3.47 -6.32 18.59
C ASN A 410 -2.61 -5.07 18.84
N LEU A 411 -1.51 -4.90 18.11
CA LEU A 411 -0.64 -3.73 18.25
C LEU A 411 -1.41 -2.47 17.79
N PRO A 412 -1.54 -1.44 18.63
CA PRO A 412 -2.09 -0.15 18.23
C PRO A 412 -1.22 0.47 17.13
N VAL A 413 -1.83 0.88 16.02
CA VAL A 413 -1.11 1.48 14.91
C VAL A 413 -0.82 2.95 15.20
N ASP A 414 0.32 3.19 15.86
CA ASP A 414 0.88 4.53 16.11
C ASP A 414 2.39 4.59 15.82
N TYR A 415 2.95 5.80 15.71
CA TYR A 415 4.36 5.96 15.31
C TYR A 415 5.35 5.26 16.25
N GLN A 416 5.09 5.26 17.56
CA GLN A 416 6.03 4.77 18.56
C GLN A 416 5.94 3.24 18.67
N ARG A 417 4.73 2.69 18.73
CA ARG A 417 4.48 1.26 18.84
C ARG A 417 4.99 0.49 17.63
N LEU A 418 4.81 1.03 16.43
CA LEU A 418 5.35 0.43 15.21
C LEU A 418 6.89 0.40 15.23
N ALA A 419 7.53 1.49 15.67
CA ALA A 419 8.99 1.58 15.78
C ALA A 419 9.56 0.55 16.76
N GLU A 420 8.92 0.37 17.93
CA GLU A 420 9.29 -0.64 18.94
C GLU A 420 9.13 -2.08 18.40
N ALA A 421 8.14 -2.30 17.54
CA ALA A 421 7.93 -3.57 16.85
C ALA A 421 8.92 -3.82 15.69
N GLY A 422 9.83 -2.88 15.39
CA GLY A 422 10.80 -3.02 14.30
C GLY A 422 10.24 -2.70 12.92
N SER A 423 9.13 -1.94 12.86
CA SER A 423 8.56 -1.39 11.64
C SER A 423 8.45 0.14 11.73
N ILE A 424 7.84 0.79 10.74
CA ILE A 424 7.58 2.23 10.75
C ILE A 424 6.19 2.49 10.17
N MET A 425 5.65 3.68 10.44
CA MET A 425 4.41 4.15 9.81
C MET A 425 4.61 4.36 8.30
N GLY A 426 5.74 4.97 7.93
CA GLY A 426 6.03 5.39 6.55
C GLY A 426 4.90 6.22 5.95
N SER A 427 4.72 6.13 4.64
CA SER A 427 3.61 6.79 3.95
C SER A 427 2.24 6.27 4.39
N GLY A 428 2.12 5.05 4.92
CA GLY A 428 0.85 4.38 5.25
C GLY A 428 0.50 3.19 4.35
N GLY A 429 1.41 2.73 3.49
CA GLY A 429 1.24 1.47 2.75
C GLY A 429 1.30 0.24 3.68
N MET A 430 0.34 -0.68 3.50
CA MET A 430 0.27 -1.97 4.18
C MET A 430 0.19 -3.11 3.15
N VAL A 431 1.22 -3.95 3.09
CA VAL A 431 1.25 -5.14 2.21
C VAL A 431 0.99 -6.38 3.05
N VAL A 432 -0.21 -6.95 2.91
CA VAL A 432 -0.67 -8.13 3.64
C VAL A 432 -0.14 -9.41 2.98
N MET A 433 0.31 -10.36 3.80
CA MET A 433 0.92 -11.62 3.36
C MET A 433 0.24 -12.81 4.05
N ASP A 434 0.08 -13.90 3.29
CA ASP A 434 -0.52 -15.16 3.73
C ASP A 434 0.55 -16.22 4.06
N GLU A 435 0.10 -17.39 4.52
CA GLU A 435 0.96 -18.55 4.83
C GLU A 435 1.80 -19.07 3.64
N ASP A 436 1.43 -18.71 2.41
CA ASP A 436 2.12 -19.11 1.18
C ASP A 436 3.25 -18.16 0.78
N THR A 437 3.53 -17.15 1.60
CA THR A 437 4.57 -16.15 1.35
C THR A 437 5.86 -16.53 2.09
N CYS A 438 7.04 -16.55 1.43
CA CYS A 438 8.32 -16.78 2.10
C CYS A 438 8.93 -15.48 2.61
N MET A 439 9.23 -15.40 3.90
CA MET A 439 9.75 -14.15 4.49
C MET A 439 11.20 -13.87 4.10
N VAL A 440 11.97 -14.91 3.76
CA VAL A 440 13.33 -14.77 3.20
C VAL A 440 13.27 -14.16 1.79
N ASP A 441 12.31 -14.59 0.98
CA ASP A 441 12.10 -14.05 -0.37
C ASP A 441 11.53 -12.63 -0.34
N VAL A 442 10.65 -12.33 0.61
CA VAL A 442 10.17 -10.95 0.88
C VAL A 442 11.34 -10.02 1.22
N ALA A 443 12.24 -10.45 2.12
CA ALA A 443 13.44 -9.66 2.44
C ALA A 443 14.32 -9.46 1.19
N LYS A 444 14.49 -10.50 0.36
CA LYS A 444 15.21 -10.40 -0.92
C LYS A 444 14.58 -9.38 -1.88
N TYR A 445 13.26 -9.40 -2.01
CA TYR A 445 12.50 -8.48 -2.86
C TYR A 445 12.72 -7.02 -2.44
N PHE A 446 12.54 -6.72 -1.14
CA PHE A 446 12.73 -5.35 -0.65
C PHE A 446 14.18 -4.89 -0.73
N LEU A 447 15.16 -5.75 -0.43
CA LEU A 447 16.58 -5.42 -0.62
C LEU A 447 16.91 -5.13 -2.09
N THR A 448 16.31 -5.87 -3.03
CA THR A 448 16.48 -5.62 -4.47
C THR A 448 15.97 -4.23 -4.85
N PHE A 449 14.78 -3.86 -4.38
CA PHE A 449 14.21 -2.53 -4.58
C PHE A 449 15.11 -1.44 -3.97
N LEU A 450 15.46 -1.57 -2.69
CA LEU A 450 16.26 -0.59 -1.96
C LEU A 450 17.67 -0.42 -2.54
N LEU A 451 18.25 -1.46 -3.13
CA LEU A 451 19.52 -1.37 -3.84
C LEU A 451 19.37 -0.53 -5.12
N GLY A 452 18.29 -0.73 -5.88
CA GLY A 452 17.98 0.05 -7.08
C GLY A 452 17.72 1.51 -6.79
N GLU A 453 17.12 1.80 -5.62
CA GLU A 453 16.75 3.16 -5.20
C GLU A 453 17.80 3.89 -4.36
N SER A 454 18.93 3.25 -4.06
CA SER A 454 20.02 3.88 -3.33
C SER A 454 20.66 4.99 -4.17
N CYS A 455 20.71 6.23 -3.63
CA CYS A 455 21.45 7.34 -4.27
C CYS A 455 22.96 7.10 -4.41
N GLY A 456 23.51 6.07 -3.75
CA GLY A 456 24.89 5.62 -3.93
C GLY A 456 25.95 6.42 -3.15
N LYS A 457 25.55 7.45 -2.41
CA LYS A 457 26.45 8.35 -1.68
C LYS A 457 27.16 7.69 -0.49
N CYS A 458 26.41 7.02 0.38
CA CYS A 458 26.98 6.36 1.56
C CYS A 458 27.52 4.99 1.15
N PHE A 459 28.79 4.70 1.48
CA PHE A 459 29.37 3.39 1.23
C PHE A 459 28.60 2.27 1.94
N THR A 460 28.22 2.51 3.20
CA THR A 460 27.47 1.59 4.07
C THR A 460 26.10 1.26 3.50
N CYS A 461 25.34 2.25 3.02
CA CYS A 461 24.09 2.02 2.30
C CYS A 461 24.30 1.23 1.00
N ARG A 462 25.14 1.77 0.10
CA ARG A 462 25.30 1.25 -1.26
C ARG A 462 25.84 -0.19 -1.27
N LYS A 463 26.87 -0.46 -0.47
CA LYS A 463 27.54 -1.77 -0.43
C LYS A 463 26.98 -2.68 0.65
N GLY A 464 26.46 -2.13 1.75
CA GLY A 464 25.81 -2.93 2.78
C GLY A 464 24.51 -3.56 2.28
N ILE A 465 23.62 -2.80 1.62
CA ILE A 465 22.40 -3.38 1.02
C ILE A 465 22.76 -4.43 -0.04
N GLN A 466 23.73 -4.13 -0.90
CA GLN A 466 24.22 -5.09 -1.89
C GLN A 466 24.68 -6.40 -1.22
N ARG A 467 25.47 -6.30 -0.15
CA ARG A 467 26.01 -7.48 0.53
C ARG A 467 24.95 -8.26 1.31
N MET A 468 23.97 -7.57 1.91
CA MET A 468 22.79 -8.23 2.49
C MET A 468 22.01 -8.99 1.42
N LEU A 469 21.78 -8.39 0.25
CA LEU A 469 21.08 -9.03 -0.86
C LEU A 469 21.81 -10.27 -1.36
N GLU A 470 23.13 -10.22 -1.50
CA GLU A 470 23.96 -11.36 -1.89
C GLU A 470 23.81 -12.52 -0.88
N ILE A 471 23.83 -12.24 0.42
CA ILE A 471 23.69 -13.25 1.47
C ILE A 471 22.29 -13.86 1.45
N VAL A 472 21.23 -13.04 1.40
CA VAL A 472 19.85 -13.54 1.34
C VAL A 472 19.63 -14.35 0.06
N THR A 473 20.21 -13.91 -1.07
CA THR A 473 20.17 -14.64 -2.33
C THR A 473 20.81 -16.02 -2.18
N ASP A 474 21.99 -16.12 -1.58
CA ASP A 474 22.62 -17.40 -1.30
C ASP A 474 21.74 -18.31 -0.45
N ILE A 475 21.04 -17.77 0.56
CA ILE A 475 20.09 -18.54 1.37
C ILE A 475 18.93 -19.06 0.52
N THR A 476 18.30 -18.20 -0.30
CA THR A 476 17.19 -18.60 -1.20
C THR A 476 17.61 -19.59 -2.30
N GLU A 477 18.91 -19.70 -2.57
CA GLU A 477 19.47 -20.59 -3.60
C GLU A 477 20.22 -21.79 -3.02
N GLY A 478 20.04 -22.07 -1.72
CA GLY A 478 20.59 -23.25 -1.07
C GLY A 478 22.10 -23.19 -0.78
N ARG A 479 22.76 -22.05 -1.06
CA ARG A 479 24.17 -21.78 -0.76
C ARG A 479 24.40 -21.01 0.56
N GLY A 480 23.33 -20.84 1.34
CA GLY A 480 23.36 -20.25 2.67
C GLY A 480 24.08 -21.12 3.70
N SER A 481 24.55 -20.49 4.77
CA SER A 481 25.15 -21.16 5.94
C SER A 481 24.84 -20.37 7.21
N MET A 482 24.90 -21.02 8.38
CA MET A 482 24.62 -20.35 9.67
C MET A 482 25.57 -19.17 9.92
N LYS A 483 26.84 -19.28 9.53
CA LYS A 483 27.79 -18.17 9.59
C LYS A 483 27.37 -16.97 8.72
N LYS A 484 26.76 -17.22 7.55
CA LYS A 484 26.22 -16.14 6.70
C LYS A 484 25.00 -15.50 7.34
N LEU A 485 24.19 -16.26 8.07
CA LEU A 485 23.02 -15.75 8.79
C LEU A 485 23.43 -14.78 9.91
N GLU A 486 24.44 -15.15 10.70
CA GLU A 486 25.01 -14.27 11.74
C GLU A 486 25.61 -12.99 11.12
N LEU A 487 26.37 -13.14 10.03
CA LEU A 487 26.93 -12.00 9.31
C LEU A 487 25.84 -11.07 8.74
N LEU A 488 24.72 -11.63 8.26
CA LEU A 488 23.59 -10.84 7.76
C LEU A 488 23.00 -9.95 8.86
N GLU A 489 22.82 -10.52 10.05
CA GLU A 489 22.29 -9.81 11.22
C GLU A 489 23.22 -8.67 11.67
N GLU A 490 24.52 -8.95 11.80
CA GLU A 490 25.52 -7.94 12.12
C GLU A 490 25.56 -6.83 11.07
N LEU A 491 25.61 -7.19 9.79
CA LEU A 491 25.66 -6.23 8.69
C LEU A 491 24.42 -5.35 8.65
N ALA A 492 23.23 -5.92 8.88
CA ALA A 492 21.97 -5.18 8.89
C ALA A 492 21.98 -4.11 10.00
N GLN A 493 22.50 -4.44 11.19
CA GLN A 493 22.66 -3.48 12.28
C GLN A 493 23.66 -2.37 11.92
N VAL A 494 24.81 -2.72 11.32
CA VAL A 494 25.80 -1.73 10.87
C VAL A 494 25.20 -0.77 9.83
N VAL A 495 24.46 -1.27 8.84
CA VAL A 495 23.81 -0.42 7.81
C VAL A 495 22.83 0.56 8.45
N LYS A 496 22.03 0.08 9.41
CA LYS A 496 21.08 0.90 10.16
C LYS A 496 21.76 2.04 10.92
N ASP A 497 22.87 1.75 11.61
CA ASP A 497 23.50 2.70 12.52
C ASP A 497 24.46 3.69 11.82
N THR A 498 24.99 3.32 10.65
CA THR A 498 26.09 4.06 9.99
C THR A 498 25.70 4.76 8.68
N THR A 499 24.41 4.75 8.32
CA THR A 499 23.92 5.40 7.10
C THR A 499 23.40 6.81 7.38
N GLN A 500 23.58 7.72 6.42
CA GLN A 500 23.36 9.15 6.59
C GLN A 500 21.88 9.58 6.58
N CYS A 501 21.06 9.03 5.68
CA CYS A 501 19.66 9.44 5.51
C CYS A 501 18.71 8.41 6.13
N GLY A 502 17.49 8.84 6.44
CA GLY A 502 16.49 7.97 7.07
C GLY A 502 16.12 6.76 6.22
N LEU A 503 16.06 6.90 4.89
CA LEU A 503 15.81 5.79 3.97
C LEU A 503 16.89 4.71 4.06
N GLY A 504 18.16 5.11 4.12
CA GLY A 504 19.26 4.17 4.24
C GLY A 504 19.41 3.54 5.62
N GLN A 505 19.05 4.27 6.70
CA GLN A 505 18.98 3.72 8.06
C GLN A 505 17.86 2.66 8.18
N THR A 506 16.74 2.89 7.50
CA THR A 506 15.58 1.99 7.53
C THR A 506 15.66 0.86 6.50
N ALA A 507 16.57 0.95 5.51
CA ALA A 507 16.76 -0.08 4.48
C ALA A 507 17.11 -1.48 5.02
N ALA A 508 17.60 -1.58 6.26
CA ALA A 508 17.88 -2.84 6.93
C ALA A 508 16.64 -3.46 7.63
N ASN A 509 15.56 -2.71 7.82
CA ASN A 509 14.39 -3.16 8.57
C ASN A 509 13.70 -4.41 7.99
N PRO A 510 13.58 -4.60 6.66
CA PRO A 510 13.02 -5.84 6.13
C PRO A 510 13.80 -7.06 6.61
N VAL A 511 15.13 -6.98 6.65
CA VAL A 511 16.00 -8.06 7.14
C VAL A 511 15.91 -8.21 8.66
N LEU A 512 16.02 -7.11 9.41
CA LEU A 512 16.00 -7.16 10.88
C LEU A 512 14.67 -7.69 11.41
N SER A 513 13.54 -7.27 10.81
CA SER A 513 12.22 -7.73 11.22
C SER A 513 11.98 -9.19 10.85
N THR A 514 12.36 -9.63 9.65
CA THR A 514 12.21 -11.05 9.27
C THR A 514 13.14 -11.97 10.04
N LEU A 515 14.36 -11.53 10.38
CA LEU A 515 15.24 -12.27 11.30
C LEU A 515 14.67 -12.33 12.72
N ARG A 516 14.01 -11.26 13.20
CA ARG A 516 13.41 -11.22 14.54
C ARG A 516 12.23 -12.18 14.67
N TYR A 517 11.31 -12.18 13.71
CA TYR A 517 10.04 -12.90 13.82
C TYR A 517 10.01 -14.23 13.05
N PHE A 518 10.78 -14.34 11.96
CA PHE A 518 10.72 -15.47 11.03
C PHE A 518 12.08 -16.16 10.86
N ARG A 519 12.96 -16.09 11.88
CA ARG A 519 14.29 -16.74 11.85
C ARG A 519 14.25 -18.21 11.45
N HIS A 520 13.21 -18.92 11.89
CA HIS A 520 13.01 -20.33 11.60
C HIS A 520 12.95 -20.62 10.09
N GLU A 521 12.42 -19.71 9.26
CA GLU A 521 12.41 -19.86 7.80
C GLU A 521 13.83 -19.76 7.23
N TYR A 522 14.66 -18.86 7.75
CA TYR A 522 16.07 -18.78 7.33
C TYR A 522 16.82 -20.08 7.65
N ILE A 523 16.59 -20.64 8.84
CA ILE A 523 17.19 -21.91 9.28
C ILE A 523 16.72 -23.05 8.37
N GLU A 524 15.42 -23.15 8.08
CA GLU A 524 14.86 -24.15 7.16
C GLU A 524 15.51 -24.09 5.76
N HIS A 525 15.73 -22.87 5.23
CA HIS A 525 16.40 -22.70 3.93
C HIS A 525 17.87 -23.14 3.98
N ILE A 526 18.54 -22.97 5.12
CA ILE A 526 19.95 -23.29 5.30
C ILE A 526 20.16 -24.78 5.55
N GLU A 527 19.45 -25.36 6.51
CA GLU A 527 19.66 -26.72 7.01
C GLU A 527 18.86 -27.75 6.21
N ASP A 528 17.56 -27.54 6.05
CA ASP A 528 16.66 -28.50 5.41
C ASP A 528 16.64 -28.37 3.88
N LYS A 529 17.16 -27.26 3.35
CA LYS A 529 17.06 -26.89 1.92
C LYS A 529 15.60 -26.93 1.45
N LYS A 530 14.69 -26.47 2.31
CA LYS A 530 13.25 -26.39 2.02
C LYS A 530 12.76 -24.95 2.11
N CYS A 531 11.64 -24.71 1.45
CA CYS A 531 10.92 -23.45 1.55
C CYS A 531 9.43 -23.77 1.64
N ASN A 532 8.82 -23.76 2.82
CA ASN A 532 7.42 -24.17 2.99
C ASN A 532 6.43 -23.43 2.08
N ALA A 533 6.67 -22.14 1.83
CA ALA A 533 5.92 -21.33 0.89
C ALA A 533 5.98 -21.86 -0.58
N GLY A 534 7.06 -22.52 -0.96
CA GLY A 534 7.25 -23.10 -2.29
C GLY A 534 7.65 -22.07 -3.36
N VAL A 535 8.20 -20.92 -2.97
CA VAL A 535 8.59 -19.83 -3.89
C VAL A 535 10.07 -19.90 -4.30
N CYS A 536 10.96 -20.33 -3.41
CA CYS A 536 12.41 -20.41 -3.67
C CYS A 536 12.77 -21.68 -4.47
N ARG A 537 12.52 -21.63 -5.79
CA ARG A 537 12.62 -22.78 -6.71
C ARG A 537 13.97 -23.49 -6.75
N GLN A 538 15.05 -22.86 -6.34
CA GLN A 538 16.39 -23.45 -6.37
C GLN A 538 16.63 -24.44 -5.21
N LEU A 539 15.75 -24.47 -4.22
CA LEU A 539 15.87 -25.36 -3.06
C LEU A 539 15.30 -26.76 -3.31
N PHE A 540 14.39 -26.91 -4.27
CA PHE A 540 13.66 -28.15 -4.48
C PHE A 540 13.38 -28.40 -5.97
N ILE A 541 13.20 -29.67 -6.36
CA ILE A 541 12.89 -30.03 -7.76
C ILE A 541 11.45 -29.62 -8.11
N SER A 542 10.53 -29.78 -7.16
CA SER A 542 9.11 -29.45 -7.34
C SER A 542 8.42 -29.09 -6.03
N PRO A 543 7.34 -28.27 -6.07
CA PRO A 543 6.57 -27.94 -4.87
C PRO A 543 6.01 -29.17 -4.14
N CYS A 544 5.63 -30.22 -4.90
CA CYS A 544 5.09 -31.45 -4.34
C CYS A 544 6.13 -32.29 -3.59
N GLN A 545 7.40 -32.27 -4.00
CA GLN A 545 8.50 -32.84 -3.21
C GLN A 545 8.78 -31.98 -1.97
N ASN A 546 8.88 -30.67 -2.15
CA ASN A 546 9.22 -29.72 -1.09
C ASN A 546 8.28 -29.81 0.13
N THR A 547 6.97 -29.88 -0.12
CA THR A 547 5.96 -30.00 0.95
C THR A 547 5.84 -31.43 1.50
N CYS A 548 6.48 -32.43 0.89
CA CYS A 548 6.42 -33.80 1.38
C CYS A 548 7.28 -33.93 2.65
N PRO A 549 6.71 -34.36 3.80
CA PRO A 549 7.50 -34.56 5.02
C PRO A 549 8.59 -35.61 4.83
N ALA A 550 8.29 -36.67 4.08
CA ALA A 550 9.24 -37.71 3.71
C ALA A 550 10.20 -37.31 2.58
N ASN A 551 10.10 -36.10 2.02
CA ASN A 551 10.90 -35.62 0.89
C ASN A 551 10.86 -36.54 -0.36
N THR A 552 9.75 -37.27 -0.55
CA THR A 552 9.60 -38.18 -1.70
C THR A 552 9.58 -37.40 -3.01
N ASN A 553 10.41 -37.82 -3.97
CA ASN A 553 10.50 -37.23 -5.30
C ASN A 553 9.29 -37.58 -6.17
N ALA A 554 8.17 -36.90 -5.93
CA ALA A 554 6.93 -37.10 -6.65
C ALA A 554 7.05 -37.02 -8.18
N PRO A 555 7.74 -36.02 -8.77
CA PRO A 555 7.90 -35.96 -10.22
C PRO A 555 8.55 -37.21 -10.82
N ALA A 556 9.59 -37.74 -10.19
CA ALA A 556 10.33 -38.88 -10.72
C ALA A 556 9.47 -40.15 -10.73
N TYR A 557 8.84 -40.53 -9.61
CA TYR A 557 8.03 -41.75 -9.61
C TYR A 557 6.76 -41.61 -10.47
N ILE A 558 6.18 -40.41 -10.59
CA ILE A 558 5.05 -40.18 -11.51
C ILE A 558 5.48 -40.37 -12.96
N ALA A 559 6.66 -39.86 -13.33
CA ALA A 559 7.23 -40.07 -14.66
C ALA A 559 7.49 -41.55 -14.94
N TYR A 560 8.06 -42.29 -13.98
CA TYR A 560 8.27 -43.73 -14.11
C TYR A 560 6.96 -44.51 -14.25
N ILE A 561 5.93 -44.19 -13.46
CA ILE A 561 4.59 -44.78 -13.61
C ILE A 561 4.02 -44.51 -15.01
N SER A 562 4.14 -43.28 -15.52
CA SER A 562 3.62 -42.92 -16.85
C SER A 562 4.32 -43.67 -17.98
N ALA A 563 5.58 -44.07 -17.77
CA ALA A 563 6.37 -44.86 -18.71
C ALA A 563 6.19 -46.39 -18.53
N GLY A 564 5.31 -46.84 -17.62
CA GLY A 564 5.12 -48.27 -17.30
C GLY A 564 6.27 -48.89 -16.50
N ARG A 565 7.20 -48.08 -15.98
CA ARG A 565 8.40 -48.49 -15.24
C ARG A 565 8.11 -48.58 -13.74
N PHE A 566 7.24 -49.50 -13.33
CA PHE A 566 6.78 -49.57 -11.93
C PHE A 566 7.87 -49.94 -10.92
N GLU A 567 8.85 -50.74 -11.33
CA GLU A 567 10.00 -51.11 -10.47
C GLU A 567 10.83 -49.88 -10.10
N ASP A 568 11.19 -49.05 -11.09
CA ASP A 568 11.89 -47.79 -10.87
C ASP A 568 11.08 -46.81 -10.01
N ALA A 569 9.75 -46.73 -10.25
CA ALA A 569 8.86 -45.92 -9.43
C ALA A 569 8.87 -46.37 -7.96
N MET A 570 8.85 -47.68 -7.70
CA MET A 570 8.88 -48.23 -6.35
C MET A 570 10.22 -47.97 -5.67
N LEU A 571 11.34 -48.16 -6.37
CA LEU A 571 12.68 -47.86 -5.87
C LEU A 571 12.83 -46.38 -5.49
N GLU A 572 12.35 -45.47 -6.35
CA GLU A 572 12.39 -44.02 -6.08
C GLU A 572 11.56 -43.65 -4.83
N ILE A 573 10.40 -44.29 -4.63
CA ILE A 573 9.60 -44.05 -3.42
C ILE A 573 10.30 -44.62 -2.18
N LEU A 574 10.79 -45.85 -2.25
CA LEU A 574 11.44 -46.55 -1.13
C LEU A 574 12.73 -45.86 -0.66
N ASN A 575 13.39 -45.10 -1.54
CA ASN A 575 14.58 -44.31 -1.21
C ASN A 575 14.35 -43.36 -0.01
N THR A 576 13.12 -42.86 0.16
CA THR A 576 12.79 -41.89 1.21
C THR A 576 11.62 -42.30 2.10
N ASN A 577 10.81 -43.27 1.65
CA ASN A 577 9.61 -43.70 2.35
C ASN A 577 9.55 -45.24 2.39
N PRO A 578 9.90 -45.87 3.53
CA PRO A 578 9.92 -47.33 3.65
C PRO A 578 8.54 -47.98 3.61
N PHE A 579 7.45 -47.21 3.76
CA PHE A 579 6.08 -47.72 3.82
C PHE A 579 5.17 -47.08 2.75
N PRO A 580 5.43 -47.26 1.44
CA PRO A 580 4.67 -46.63 0.36
C PRO A 580 3.18 -46.95 0.38
N SER A 581 2.83 -48.22 0.62
CA SER A 581 1.43 -48.68 0.64
C SER A 581 0.63 -48.10 1.83
N VAL A 582 1.27 -47.96 3.01
CA VAL A 582 0.66 -47.34 4.20
C VAL A 582 0.50 -45.84 4.00
N CYS A 583 1.58 -45.14 3.62
CA CYS A 583 1.55 -43.71 3.33
C CYS A 583 0.54 -43.37 2.22
N GLY A 584 0.36 -44.24 1.22
CA GLY A 584 -0.67 -44.07 0.20
C GLY A 584 -2.13 -44.11 0.72
N ARG A 585 -2.35 -44.56 1.96
CA ARG A 585 -3.66 -44.61 2.62
C ARG A 585 -3.84 -43.54 3.69
N VAL A 586 -2.82 -43.32 4.52
CA VAL A 586 -2.94 -42.47 5.72
C VAL A 586 -2.43 -41.03 5.53
N CYS A 587 -1.68 -40.76 4.45
CA CYS A 587 -1.16 -39.42 4.19
C CYS A 587 -2.29 -38.42 3.88
N ASP A 588 -2.17 -37.26 4.50
CA ASP A 588 -2.93 -36.01 4.30
C ASP A 588 -2.56 -35.25 3.01
N HIS A 589 -1.68 -35.83 2.19
CA HIS A 589 -1.38 -35.44 0.81
C HIS A 589 -1.07 -33.94 0.58
N PRO A 590 -0.16 -33.33 1.37
CA PRO A 590 0.20 -31.91 1.21
C PRO A 590 0.78 -31.62 -0.19
N CYS A 591 1.38 -32.62 -0.81
CA CYS A 591 1.91 -32.58 -2.18
C CYS A 591 0.86 -32.26 -3.24
N GLN A 592 -0.41 -32.58 -2.99
CA GLN A 592 -1.53 -32.28 -3.89
C GLN A 592 -2.01 -30.84 -3.72
N LEU A 593 -2.06 -30.34 -2.47
CA LEU A 593 -2.44 -28.97 -2.16
C LEU A 593 -1.51 -27.94 -2.84
N LYS A 594 -0.20 -28.24 -2.88
CA LYS A 594 0.82 -27.40 -3.54
C LYS A 594 1.07 -27.77 -5.00
N CYS A 595 0.24 -28.64 -5.60
CA CYS A 595 0.41 -29.04 -6.99
C CYS A 595 0.09 -27.87 -7.93
N ARG A 596 1.05 -27.46 -8.77
CA ARG A 596 0.85 -26.38 -9.75
C ARG A 596 -0.32 -26.63 -10.72
N ARG A 597 -0.67 -27.89 -10.99
CA ARG A 597 -1.79 -28.25 -11.86
C ARG A 597 -3.15 -27.77 -11.32
N ASN A 598 -3.26 -27.64 -9.99
CA ASN A 598 -4.45 -27.12 -9.30
C ASN A 598 -4.77 -25.65 -9.65
N GLN A 599 -3.85 -24.94 -10.32
CA GLN A 599 -4.07 -23.58 -10.83
C GLN A 599 -4.71 -23.58 -12.23
N ILE A 600 -4.87 -24.75 -12.85
CA ILE A 600 -5.44 -24.91 -14.20
C ILE A 600 -6.73 -25.72 -14.11
N ASP A 601 -6.65 -26.90 -13.50
CA ASP A 601 -7.78 -27.80 -13.24
C ASP A 601 -7.57 -28.49 -11.88
N ASP A 602 -7.33 -29.80 -11.84
CA ASP A 602 -7.21 -30.59 -10.63
C ASP A 602 -5.76 -30.96 -10.30
N SER A 603 -5.46 -31.02 -9.01
CA SER A 603 -4.18 -31.58 -8.55
C SER A 603 -3.95 -33.01 -9.07
N VAL A 604 -2.69 -33.34 -9.34
CA VAL A 604 -2.34 -34.73 -9.68
C VAL A 604 -2.66 -35.64 -8.50
N ALA A 605 -3.19 -36.84 -8.78
CA ALA A 605 -3.52 -37.85 -7.78
C ALA A 605 -2.28 -38.52 -7.13
N ILE A 606 -1.27 -37.73 -6.73
CA ILE A 606 0.05 -38.13 -6.22
C ILE A 606 -0.04 -39.23 -5.14
N ARG A 607 -0.92 -39.08 -4.14
CA ARG A 607 -1.11 -40.10 -3.09
C ARG A 607 -1.64 -41.41 -3.66
N SER A 608 -2.61 -41.34 -4.56
CA SER A 608 -3.21 -42.52 -5.21
C SER A 608 -2.21 -43.25 -6.11
N LEU A 609 -1.35 -42.51 -6.82
CA LEU A 609 -0.26 -43.08 -7.61
C LEU A 609 0.77 -43.80 -6.73
N LYS A 610 1.13 -43.22 -5.59
CA LYS A 610 1.99 -43.88 -4.59
C LYS A 610 1.34 -45.16 -4.05
N ARG A 611 0.04 -45.12 -3.74
CA ARG A 611 -0.73 -46.30 -3.31
C ARG A 611 -0.73 -47.39 -4.38
N PHE A 612 -1.01 -47.01 -5.63
CA PHE A 612 -1.04 -47.94 -6.76
C PHE A 612 0.26 -48.73 -6.88
N VAL A 613 1.41 -48.05 -6.87
CA VAL A 613 2.72 -48.72 -6.96
C VAL A 613 2.97 -49.62 -5.74
N GLY A 614 2.67 -49.15 -4.52
CA GLY A 614 2.84 -49.94 -3.31
C GLY A 614 1.97 -51.21 -3.30
N ASP A 615 0.71 -51.10 -3.76
CA ASP A 615 -0.23 -52.22 -3.81
C ASP A 615 0.12 -53.21 -4.94
N TYR A 616 0.61 -52.71 -6.09
CA TYR A 616 1.07 -53.55 -7.21
C TYR A 616 2.15 -54.55 -6.76
N PHE A 617 3.14 -54.12 -5.99
CA PHE A 617 4.19 -55.02 -5.49
C PHE A 617 3.75 -55.89 -4.31
N ALA A 618 2.86 -55.38 -3.45
CA ALA A 618 2.31 -56.17 -2.36
C ALA A 618 1.47 -57.36 -2.85
N GLN A 619 0.73 -57.19 -3.94
CA GLN A 619 -0.11 -58.25 -4.53
C GLN A 619 0.71 -59.24 -5.37
N ASN A 620 1.74 -58.77 -6.08
CA ASN A 620 2.56 -59.60 -6.97
C ASN A 620 3.76 -60.28 -6.29
N GLY A 621 4.02 -60.01 -5.01
CA GLY A 621 4.99 -60.74 -4.18
C GLY A 621 6.48 -60.58 -4.55
N LYS A 622 6.83 -59.59 -5.37
CA LYS A 622 8.21 -59.37 -5.88
C LYS A 622 8.69 -57.93 -5.62
N PHE A 623 8.92 -57.57 -4.36
CA PHE A 623 9.48 -56.25 -4.05
C PHE A 623 10.88 -56.09 -4.63
N PRO A 624 11.20 -54.95 -5.25
CA PRO A 624 12.56 -54.70 -5.73
C PRO A 624 13.53 -54.64 -4.55
N LYS A 625 14.73 -55.20 -4.74
CA LYS A 625 15.80 -55.11 -3.74
C LYS A 625 16.39 -53.71 -3.78
N MET A 626 16.40 -53.03 -2.64
CA MET A 626 17.19 -51.82 -2.49
C MET A 626 18.65 -52.22 -2.22
N ASP A 627 19.57 -51.71 -3.03
CA ASP A 627 20.99 -51.73 -2.67
C ASP A 627 21.21 -50.72 -1.55
N VAL A 628 21.25 -51.20 -0.31
CA VAL A 628 21.64 -50.39 0.85
C VAL A 628 23.15 -50.24 0.79
N PRO A 629 23.70 -49.03 0.61
CA PRO A 629 25.15 -48.84 0.66
C PRO A 629 25.65 -49.30 2.04
N ASP A 630 26.73 -50.08 2.06
CA ASP A 630 27.36 -50.62 3.27
C ASP A 630 28.09 -49.49 4.04
N LYS A 631 27.37 -48.44 4.41
CA LYS A 631 27.83 -47.44 5.35
C LYS A 631 27.56 -48.02 6.73
N LYS A 632 28.61 -48.56 7.35
CA LYS A 632 28.66 -48.83 8.80
C LYS A 632 27.92 -47.69 9.51
N LEU A 633 26.78 -48.02 10.14
CA LEU A 633 26.06 -47.16 11.07
C LEU A 633 26.99 -46.84 12.23
N GLN A 634 27.84 -45.82 12.08
CA GLN A 634 28.51 -45.19 13.20
C GLN A 634 27.47 -44.28 13.85
N TYR A 635 26.68 -44.86 14.75
CA TYR A 635 26.05 -44.07 15.81
C TYR A 635 27.20 -43.38 16.57
N LYS A 636 27.25 -42.06 16.48
CA LYS A 636 28.02 -41.19 17.37
C LYS A 636 27.05 -40.30 18.11
#